data_AF-X1J6C9-F1
#
_entry.id   AF-X1J6C9-F1
#
_cell.length_a   1.000
_cell.length_b   1.000
_cell.length_c   1.000
_cell.angle_alpha   90.00
_cell.angle_beta   90.00
_cell.angle_gamma   90.00
#
_symmetry.space_group_name_H-M   'P 1'
#
loop_
_entity.id
_entity.type
_entity.pdbx_description
1 polymer ?
#
loop_
_entity_poly.entity_id
_entity_poly.type
_entity_poly.pdbx_seq_one_letter_code
_entity_poly.pdbx_strand_id
1 'polypeptide(L)' 'MPQFAPSELKTAVAPITVQPAGLSSEVEIFLGPNETTKVATSGRIPFTSTGASQEVRLPVAMPATTGTYHV' A
#
# COMPACT_ATOMS: atom_id res chain seq x y z
N MET A 1 -4.79 -14.45 18.03
CA MET A 1 -5.71 -13.44 17.47
C MET A 1 -5.03 -12.85 16.24
N PRO A 2 -5.77 -12.54 15.16
CA PRO A 2 -5.15 -11.88 14.00
C PRO A 2 -4.65 -10.48 14.41
N GLN A 3 -3.55 -10.03 13.80
CA GLN A 3 -2.98 -8.71 14.10
C GLN A 3 -3.93 -7.57 13.70
N PHE A 4 -4.72 -7.79 12.65
CA PHE A 4 -5.77 -6.91 12.19
C PHE A 4 -7.06 -7.70 12.01
N ALA A 5 -8.19 -7.07 12.33
CA ALA A 5 -9.48 -7.72 12.18
C ALA A 5 -9.85 -7.86 10.68
N PRO A 6 -10.60 -8.91 10.30
CA PRO A 6 -11.13 -9.01 8.94
C PRO A 6 -11.91 -7.77 8.52
N SER A 7 -11.71 -7.33 7.27
CA SER A 7 -12.34 -6.12 6.71
C SER A 7 -12.00 -4.80 7.44
N GLU A 8 -11.08 -4.81 8.40
CA GLU A 8 -10.62 -3.60 9.06
C GLU A 8 -9.82 -2.71 8.09
N LEU A 9 -10.09 -1.41 8.09
CA LEU A 9 -9.32 -0.45 7.30
C LEU A 9 -8.05 -0.06 8.05
N LYS A 10 -6.89 -0.20 7.41
CA LYS A 10 -5.59 0.27 7.90
C LYS A 10 -4.92 1.15 6.87
N THR A 11 -4.00 2.00 7.31
CA THR A 11 -3.21 2.85 6.43
C THR A 11 -1.75 2.50 6.60
N ALA A 12 -1.14 1.96 5.55
CA ALA A 12 0.31 1.84 5.48
C ALA A 12 0.91 3.21 5.17
N VAL A 13 2.06 3.51 5.78
CA VAL A 13 2.84 4.72 5.48
C VAL A 13 4.17 4.25 4.95
N ALA A 14 4.42 4.50 3.66
CA ALA A 14 5.64 4.08 2.99
C ALA A 14 6.50 5.31 2.65
N PRO A 15 7.78 5.35 3.06
CA PRO A 15 8.72 6.33 2.55
C PRO A 15 9.06 5.99 1.09
N ILE A 16 8.76 6.89 0.18
CA ILE A 16 8.99 6.73 -1.26
C ILE A 16 9.94 7.83 -1.73
N THR A 17 10.97 7.46 -2.49
CA THR A 17 11.88 8.41 -3.13
C THR A 17 11.78 8.23 -4.64
N VAL A 18 11.36 9.28 -5.35
CA VAL A 18 11.33 9.34 -6.82
C VAL A 18 12.15 10.56 -7.25
N GLN A 19 12.90 10.43 -8.33
CA GLN A 19 13.72 11.52 -8.89
C GLN A 19 13.54 11.59 -10.41
N PRO A 20 13.56 12.80 -11.02
CA PRO A 20 13.61 14.12 -10.37
C PRO A 20 12.29 14.52 -9.68
N ALA A 21 12.29 15.68 -9.03
CA ALA A 21 11.07 16.30 -8.51
C ALA A 21 10.11 16.69 -9.66
N GLY A 22 8.81 16.78 -9.36
CA GLY A 22 7.78 17.20 -10.30
C GLY A 22 7.19 16.11 -11.18
N LEU A 23 7.66 14.85 -11.05
CA LEU A 23 7.07 13.72 -11.76
C LEU A 23 5.70 13.35 -11.17
N SER A 24 4.70 13.21 -12.04
CA SER A 24 3.42 12.57 -11.69
C SER A 24 3.67 11.06 -11.57
N SER A 25 3.38 10.50 -10.40
CA SER A 25 3.64 9.10 -10.08
C SER A 25 2.44 8.46 -9.42
N GLU A 26 2.36 7.13 -9.48
CA GLU A 26 1.35 6.34 -8.80
C GLU A 26 2.03 5.29 -7.95
N VAL A 27 1.49 5.00 -6.78
CA VAL A 27 1.92 3.87 -5.95
C VAL A 27 0.70 3.07 -5.49
N GLU A 28 0.90 1.77 -5.31
CA GLU A 28 -0.10 0.84 -4.81
C GLU A 28 0.59 -0.11 -3.83
N ILE A 29 -0.07 -0.40 -2.71
CA ILE A 29 0.26 -1.56 -1.87
C ILE A 29 -0.85 -2.61 -2.05
N PHE A 30 -0.47 -3.89 -2.08
CA PHE A 30 -1.45 -4.97 -2.13
C PHE A 30 -1.09 -6.05 -1.12
N LEU A 31 -2.11 -6.79 -0.70
CA LEU A 31 -1.98 -7.98 0.13
C LEU A 31 -2.25 -9.20 -0.74
N GLY A 32 -1.44 -10.24 -0.59
CA GLY A 32 -1.49 -11.44 -1.42
C GLY A 32 -1.09 -12.72 -0.70
N PRO A 33 -1.49 -13.90 -1.18
CA PRO A 33 -0.87 -15.16 -0.72
C PRO A 33 0.59 -15.30 -1.17
N ASN A 34 1.03 -14.43 -2.09
CA ASN A 34 2.39 -14.34 -2.63
C ASN A 34 2.61 -12.92 -3.19
N GLU A 35 3.79 -12.68 -3.77
CA GLU A 35 4.25 -11.38 -4.29
C GLU A 35 3.62 -10.95 -5.63
N THR A 36 2.68 -11.72 -6.18
CA THR A 36 2.10 -11.46 -7.52
C THR A 36 0.57 -11.47 -7.55
N THR A 37 -0.08 -12.20 -6.65
CA THR A 37 -1.54 -12.31 -6.56
C THR A 37 -2.10 -11.29 -5.58
N LYS A 38 -2.97 -10.40 -6.05
CA LYS A 38 -3.61 -9.37 -5.22
C LYS A 38 -4.97 -9.85 -4.69
N VAL A 39 -5.17 -9.84 -3.38
CA VAL A 39 -6.47 -10.11 -2.73
C VAL A 39 -7.07 -8.89 -2.02
N ALA A 40 -6.23 -7.94 -1.63
CA ALA A 40 -6.64 -6.60 -1.19
C ALA A 40 -5.62 -5.59 -1.72
N THR A 41 -6.03 -4.35 -1.94
CA THR A 41 -5.17 -3.30 -2.49
C THR A 41 -5.60 -1.94 -1.95
N SER A 42 -4.65 -1.00 -1.87
CA SER A 42 -4.97 0.41 -1.66
C SER A 42 -5.59 1.08 -2.88
N GLY A 43 -5.56 0.40 -4.03
CA GLY A 43 -5.67 1.06 -5.32
C GLY A 43 -4.43 1.90 -5.62
N ARG A 44 -4.36 2.40 -6.85
CA ARG A 44 -3.29 3.31 -7.26
C ARG A 44 -3.57 4.69 -6.70
N ILE A 45 -2.61 5.19 -5.92
CA ILE A 45 -2.67 6.51 -5.29
C ILE A 45 -1.71 7.43 -6.04
N PRO A 46 -2.24 8.49 -6.68
CA PRO A 46 -1.39 9.46 -7.35
C PRO A 46 -0.64 10.31 -6.33
N PHE A 47 0.61 10.63 -6.63
CA PHE A 47 1.42 11.59 -5.89
C PHE A 47 2.37 12.32 -6.84
N THR A 48 2.81 13.51 -6.43
CA THR A 48 3.87 14.25 -7.12
C THR A 48 5.19 14.01 -6.40
N SER A 49 6.20 13.60 -7.16
CA SER A 49 7.57 13.42 -6.67
C SER A 49 8.15 14.75 -6.15
N THR A 50 8.75 14.72 -4.96
CA THR A 50 9.47 15.86 -4.37
C THR A 50 10.98 15.84 -4.69
N GLY A 51 11.48 14.78 -5.35
CA GLY A 51 12.92 14.58 -5.56
C GLY A 51 13.68 14.08 -4.32
N ALA A 52 12.99 13.92 -3.19
CA ALA A 52 13.48 13.40 -1.93
C ALA A 52 12.53 12.31 -1.39
N SER A 53 12.87 11.74 -0.23
CA SER A 53 11.98 10.80 0.46
C SER A 53 10.73 11.52 0.97
N GLN A 54 9.56 11.00 0.62
CA GLN A 54 8.26 11.49 1.08
C GLN A 54 7.39 10.33 1.56
N GLU A 55 6.62 10.57 2.61
CA GLU A 55 5.67 9.58 3.11
C GLU A 55 4.40 9.58 2.24
N VAL A 56 4.04 8.41 1.71
CA VAL A 56 2.76 8.21 1.00
C VAL A 56 1.87 7.30 1.83
N ARG A 57 0.61 7.74 2.00
CA ARG A 57 -0.41 7.05 2.80
C ARG A 57 -1.24 6.14 1.91
N LEU A 58 -1.25 4.86 2.24
CA LEU A 58 -1.82 3.78 1.44
C LEU A 58 -2.89 3.05 2.27
N PRO A 59 -4.15 3.54 2.28
CA PRO A 59 -5.25 2.86 2.96
C PRO A 59 -5.55 1.51 2.28
N VAL A 60 -5.60 0.42 3.03
CA VAL A 60 -5.92 -0.92 2.57
C VAL A 60 -6.91 -1.58 3.55
N ALA A 61 -7.97 -2.16 3.01
CA ALA A 61 -8.91 -2.96 3.80
C ALA A 61 -8.38 -4.40 3.93
N MET A 62 -8.32 -4.93 5.16
CA MET A 62 -7.86 -6.30 5.39
C MET A 62 -8.79 -7.32 4.72
N PRO A 63 -8.26 -8.40 4.14
CA PRO A 63 -9.08 -9.46 3.58
C PRO A 63 -10.11 -9.99 4.60
N ALA A 64 -11.30 -10.37 4.13
CA ALA A 64 -12.34 -10.96 4.99
C ALA A 64 -11.92 -12.35 5.51
N THR A 65 -11.11 -13.07 4.73
CA THR A 65 -10.52 -14.34 5.14
C THR A 65 -9.35 -14.07 6.08
N THR A 66 -9.30 -14.76 7.21
CA THR A 66 -8.14 -14.68 8.11
C THR A 66 -6.98 -15.49 7.53
N GLY A 67 -5.78 -14.94 7.55
CA GLY A 67 -4.58 -15.61 7.07
C GLY A 67 -3.34 -14.73 7.18
N THR A 68 -2.20 -15.29 6.77
CA THR A 68 -0.97 -14.53 6.58
C THR A 68 -0.93 -14.06 5.13
N TYR A 69 -0.66 -12.76 4.94
CA TYR A 69 -0.59 -12.14 3.63
C TYR A 69 0.79 -11.49 3.44
N HIS A 70 1.34 -11.66 2.25
CA HIS A 70 2.48 -10.91 1.76
C HIS A 70 2.06 -9.49 1.40
N VAL A 71 3.00 -8.55 1.49
CA VAL A 71 2.87 -7.12 1.19
C VAL A 71 3.86 -6.77 0.10
#